data_AF-A0A7K3X1H8-F1
#
_entry.id   AF-A0A7K3X1H8-F1
#
_cell.length_a   1.000
_cell.length_b   1.000
_cell.length_c   1.000
_cell.angle_alpha   90.00
_cell.angle_beta   90.00
_cell.angle_gamma   90.00
#
_symmetry.space_group_name_H-M   'P 1'
#
loop_
_entity.id
_entity.type
_entity.pdbx_description
1 polymer ?
#
loop_
_entity_poly.entity_id
_entity_poly.type
_entity_poly.pdbx_seq_one_letter_code
_entity_poly.pdbx_strand_id
1 'polypeptide(L)'
;MEERMTIAMGQGIDGPDSSSFEQTLRRFGEEVVRGNLATGYDLQAQDFLRLRIERIQDAASVIVTVTESGEVFLLALANVYQTQRTAYDDQSKREALDDLLLIADSFLKREYEEEFRERRGRLVGRSIRFPNLNDLSISTPRGLGALAQRLFGYTTRLTKPE
;
A
#
# COMPACT_ATOMS: atom_id res chain seq x y z
N MET A 1 -22.82 -7.91 -49.64
CA MET A 1 -22.18 -6.59 -49.47
C MET A 1 -22.32 -6.23 -48.02
N GLU A 2 -21.23 -6.44 -47.31
CA GLU A 2 -20.99 -6.04 -45.92
C GLU A 2 -20.87 -4.51 -45.85
N GLU A 3 -21.39 -3.90 -44.78
CA GLU A 3 -20.65 -2.88 -44.04
C GLU A 3 -21.27 -2.77 -42.64
N ARG A 4 -20.71 -3.55 -41.71
CA ARG A 4 -20.85 -3.31 -40.26
C ARG A 4 -19.79 -2.28 -39.90
N MET A 5 -20.19 -1.01 -39.77
CA MET A 5 -19.38 0.00 -39.08
C MET A 5 -19.41 -0.29 -37.58
N THR A 6 -18.33 -0.94 -37.13
CA THR A 6 -17.93 -1.01 -35.72
C THR A 6 -16.93 0.12 -35.46
N ILE A 7 -16.88 0.57 -34.20
CA ILE A 7 -15.84 1.36 -33.52
C ILE A 7 -16.20 2.84 -33.30
N ALA A 8 -16.58 3.14 -32.06
CA ALA A 8 -15.75 3.94 -31.16
C ALA A 8 -16.21 3.64 -29.72
N MET A 9 -15.58 2.65 -29.08
CA MET A 9 -15.64 2.57 -27.62
C MET A 9 -14.88 3.77 -27.07
N GLY A 10 -15.48 4.38 -26.04
CA GLY A 10 -15.05 5.63 -25.43
C GLY A 10 -13.57 5.67 -25.11
N GLN A 11 -13.01 6.85 -25.39
CA GLN A 11 -11.65 7.24 -25.09
C GLN A 11 -11.32 7.01 -23.61
N GLY A 12 -10.07 6.61 -23.39
CA GLY A 12 -9.45 6.48 -22.08
C GLY A 12 -9.70 7.72 -21.22
N ILE A 13 -10.00 7.46 -19.96
CA ILE A 13 -10.08 8.50 -18.94
C ILE A 13 -8.64 8.79 -18.55
N ASP A 14 -8.08 9.89 -19.09
CA ASP A 14 -6.86 10.53 -18.60
C ASP A 14 -7.10 11.00 -17.15
N GLY A 15 -6.93 10.09 -16.20
CA GLY A 15 -6.50 10.43 -14.84
C GLY A 15 -4.99 10.68 -14.83
N PRO A 16 -4.41 11.23 -13.75
CA PRO A 16 -2.97 11.45 -13.66
C PRO A 16 -2.23 10.16 -14.03
N ASP A 17 -1.43 10.24 -15.10
CA ASP A 17 -0.73 9.15 -15.80
C ASP A 17 -0.51 7.93 -14.91
N SER A 18 -1.40 6.94 -15.00
CA SER A 18 -1.21 5.62 -14.36
C SER A 18 0.14 5.01 -14.74
N SER A 19 0.61 5.34 -15.94
CA SER A 19 1.96 5.07 -16.44
C SER A 19 3.08 5.68 -15.57
N SER A 20 2.90 6.89 -15.03
CA SER A 20 3.87 7.55 -14.14
C SER A 20 3.94 6.87 -12.77
N PHE A 21 2.81 6.53 -12.16
CA PHE A 21 2.83 5.82 -10.86
C PHE A 21 3.32 4.39 -11.01
N GLU A 22 2.94 3.70 -12.10
CA GLU A 22 3.44 2.36 -12.40
C GLU A 22 4.96 2.37 -12.55
N GLN A 23 5.51 3.33 -13.30
CA GLN A 23 6.96 3.49 -13.44
C GLN A 23 7.64 3.74 -12.09
N THR A 24 7.07 4.59 -11.24
CA THR A 24 7.60 4.85 -9.89
C THR A 24 7.62 3.57 -9.05
N LEU A 25 6.51 2.82 -9.00
CA LEU A 25 6.45 1.57 -8.24
C LEU A 25 7.39 0.49 -8.81
N ARG A 26 7.47 0.38 -10.13
CA ARG A 26 8.38 -0.55 -10.81
C ARG A 26 9.84 -0.24 -10.47
N ARG A 27 10.23 1.03 -10.58
CA ARG A 27 11.58 1.49 -10.23
C ARG A 27 11.90 1.20 -8.77
N PHE A 28 10.98 1.48 -7.86
CA PHE A 28 11.13 1.16 -6.44
C PHE A 28 11.36 -0.34 -6.23
N GLY A 29 10.53 -1.20 -6.84
CA GLY A 29 10.70 -2.65 -6.77
C GLY A 29 12.07 -3.12 -7.28
N GLU A 30 12.52 -2.58 -8.41
CA GLU A 30 13.85 -2.86 -8.97
C GLU A 30 15.00 -2.41 -8.06
N GLU A 31 14.88 -1.24 -7.43
CA GLU A 31 15.87 -0.70 -6.50
C GLU A 31 15.97 -1.55 -5.23
N VAL A 32 14.85 -2.01 -4.69
CA VAL A 32 14.79 -2.92 -3.53
C VAL A 32 15.47 -4.26 -3.83
N VAL A 33 15.21 -4.85 -5.00
CA VAL A 33 15.85 -6.11 -5.42
C VAL A 33 17.35 -5.89 -5.65
N ARG A 34 17.74 -4.81 -6.34
CA ARG A 34 19.15 -4.44 -6.55
C ARG A 34 19.89 -4.20 -5.22
N GLY A 35 19.20 -3.64 -4.23
CA GLY A 35 19.70 -3.42 -2.87
C GLY A 35 19.73 -4.67 -1.98
N ASN A 36 19.38 -5.85 -2.50
CA ASN A 36 19.35 -7.11 -1.77
C ASN A 36 18.42 -7.10 -0.53
N LEU A 37 17.35 -6.31 -0.59
CA LEU A 37 16.31 -6.26 0.45
C LEU A 37 15.18 -7.26 0.18
N ALA A 38 14.98 -7.64 -1.09
CA ALA A 38 14.02 -8.65 -1.54
C ALA A 38 14.61 -9.49 -2.68
N THR A 39 14.12 -10.72 -2.85
CA THR A 39 14.50 -11.58 -4.00
C THR A 39 13.75 -11.21 -5.29
N GLY A 40 12.61 -10.53 -5.16
CA GLY A 40 11.75 -10.13 -6.26
C GLY A 40 10.63 -9.20 -5.78
N TYR A 41 9.82 -8.75 -6.73
CA TYR A 41 8.61 -7.97 -6.48
C TYR A 41 7.51 -8.40 -7.46
N ASP A 42 6.26 -8.18 -7.07
CA ASP A 42 5.08 -8.40 -7.91
C ASP A 42 4.36 -7.07 -8.13
N LEU A 43 4.13 -6.71 -9.40
CA LEU A 43 3.47 -5.47 -9.80
C LEU A 43 2.23 -5.80 -10.64
N GLN A 44 1.06 -5.49 -10.09
CA GLN A 44 -0.24 -5.72 -10.71
C GLN A 44 -0.86 -4.39 -11.13
N ALA A 45 -1.49 -4.34 -12.31
CA ALA A 45 -2.05 -3.11 -12.88
C ALA A 45 -3.41 -3.34 -13.57
N GLN A 46 -4.25 -4.26 -13.06
CA GLN A 46 -5.56 -4.58 -13.66
C GLN A 46 -6.66 -3.62 -13.18
N ASP A 47 -7.09 -3.72 -11.91
CA ASP A 47 -8.17 -2.88 -11.35
C ASP A 47 -7.64 -1.72 -10.48
N PHE A 48 -6.38 -1.83 -10.09
CA PHE A 48 -5.61 -0.87 -9.31
C PHE A 48 -4.15 -1.18 -9.56
N LEU A 49 -3.29 -0.20 -9.28
CA LEU A 49 -1.86 -0.41 -9.31
C LEU A 49 -1.41 -0.91 -7.93
N ARG A 50 -0.82 -2.11 -7.86
CA ARG A 50 -0.34 -2.71 -6.61
C ARG A 50 1.06 -3.26 -6.77
N LEU A 51 1.95 -2.81 -5.88
CA LEU A 51 3.26 -3.38 -5.68
C LEU A 51 3.28 -4.23 -4.42
N ARG A 52 3.75 -5.47 -4.52
CA ARG A 52 4.03 -6.36 -3.40
C ARG A 52 5.50 -6.75 -3.38
N ILE A 53 6.11 -6.67 -2.21
CA ILE A 53 7.50 -7.03 -1.94
C ILE A 53 7.55 -7.90 -0.69
N GLU A 54 8.39 -8.94 -0.69
CA GLU A 54 8.68 -9.74 0.50
C GLU A 54 10.14 -9.58 0.90
N ARG A 55 10.36 -9.17 2.15
CA ARG A 55 11.68 -8.96 2.70
C ARG A 55 12.45 -10.27 2.82
N ILE A 56 13.70 -10.30 2.38
CA ILE A 56 14.54 -11.51 2.35
C ILE A 56 14.73 -12.14 3.75
N GLN A 57 14.87 -11.32 4.78
CA GLN A 57 15.32 -11.79 6.09
C GLN A 57 14.26 -12.57 6.86
N ASP A 58 12.97 -12.28 6.64
CA ASP A 58 11.86 -12.82 7.45
C ASP A 58 10.53 -12.93 6.71
N ALA A 59 10.54 -12.75 5.38
CA ALA A 59 9.34 -12.74 4.53
C ALA A 59 8.27 -11.72 4.95
N ALA A 60 8.65 -10.67 5.69
CA ALA A 60 7.71 -9.59 6.00
C ALA A 60 7.29 -8.88 4.71
N SER A 61 5.98 -8.81 4.47
CA SER A 61 5.43 -8.23 3.24
C SER A 61 5.27 -6.72 3.34
N VAL A 62 5.59 -6.03 2.24
CA VAL A 62 5.23 -4.63 1.99
C VAL A 62 4.29 -4.59 0.79
N ILE A 63 3.14 -3.95 0.95
CA ILE A 63 2.14 -3.82 -0.11
C ILE A 63 1.77 -2.35 -0.25
N VAL A 64 2.05 -1.77 -1.41
CA VAL A 64 1.62 -0.41 -1.78
C VAL A 64 0.52 -0.57 -2.83
N THR A 65 -0.63 0.06 -2.61
CA THR A 65 -1.75 0.06 -3.57
C THR A 65 -2.16 1.49 -3.87
N VAL A 66 -2.35 1.78 -5.16
CA VAL A 66 -2.82 3.05 -5.70
C VAL A 66 -4.08 2.76 -6.50
N THR A 67 -5.19 3.45 -6.21
CA THR A 67 -6.42 3.31 -7.00
C THR A 67 -6.21 3.79 -8.44
N GLU A 68 -7.07 3.36 -9.36
CA GLU A 68 -7.03 3.79 -10.77
C GLU A 68 -6.98 5.31 -10.94
N SER A 69 -7.76 6.07 -10.14
CA SER A 69 -7.77 7.55 -10.17
C SER A 69 -6.51 8.21 -9.57
N GLY A 70 -5.65 7.42 -8.93
CA GLY A 70 -4.50 7.92 -8.16
C GLY A 70 -4.90 8.77 -6.95
N GLU A 71 -6.13 8.69 -6.45
CA GLU A 71 -6.58 9.52 -5.33
C GLU A 71 -6.39 8.86 -3.97
N VAL A 72 -6.47 7.53 -3.91
CA VAL A 72 -6.33 6.77 -2.67
C VAL A 72 -5.09 5.89 -2.73
N PHE A 73 -4.24 6.05 -1.72
CA PHE A 73 -2.99 5.33 -1.56
C PHE A 73 -3.02 4.53 -0.26
N LEU A 74 -2.65 3.26 -0.34
CA LEU A 74 -2.67 2.32 0.78
C LEU A 74 -1.28 1.72 0.94
N LEU A 75 -0.82 1.63 2.18
CA LEU A 75 0.40 0.92 2.54
C LEU A 75 0.08 -0.10 3.63
N ALA A 76 0.45 -1.36 3.40
CA ALA A 76 0.40 -2.43 4.40
C ALA A 76 1.81 -3.01 4.63
N LEU A 77 2.20 -3.12 5.91
CA LEU A 77 3.49 -3.66 6.34
C LEU A 77 3.28 -4.86 7.27
N ALA A 78 3.93 -5.98 6.97
CA ALA A 78 3.80 -7.28 7.63
C ALA A 78 2.34 -7.77 7.80
N ASN A 79 1.40 -7.23 7.02
CA ASN A 79 -0.06 -7.39 7.20
C ASN A 79 -0.59 -6.93 8.57
N VAL A 80 0.24 -6.27 9.39
CA VAL A 80 -0.14 -5.80 10.73
C VAL A 80 -0.30 -4.30 10.76
N TYR A 81 0.56 -3.54 10.07
CA TYR A 81 0.48 -2.08 10.03
C TYR A 81 -0.18 -1.65 8.74
N GLN A 82 -1.15 -0.76 8.83
CA GLN A 82 -1.87 -0.26 7.66
C GLN A 82 -2.01 1.25 7.78
N THR A 83 -1.79 1.96 6.67
CA THR A 83 -2.05 3.39 6.56
C THR A 83 -2.70 3.69 5.21
N GLN A 84 -3.51 4.74 5.20
CA GLN A 84 -4.22 5.24 4.03
C GLN A 84 -3.98 6.74 3.90
N ARG A 85 -3.78 7.21 2.68
CA ARG A 85 -3.72 8.63 2.34
C ARG A 85 -4.62 8.92 1.15
N THR A 86 -5.22 10.10 1.17
CA THR A 86 -6.04 10.62 0.07
C THR A 86 -5.44 11.93 -0.44
N ALA A 87 -5.28 12.07 -1.74
CA ALA A 87 -4.77 13.27 -2.39
C ALA A 87 -5.54 13.54 -3.70
N TYR A 88 -5.84 14.80 -3.99
CA TYR A 88 -6.79 15.17 -5.06
C TYR A 88 -6.13 15.94 -6.20
N ASP A 89 -5.11 16.76 -5.92
CA ASP A 89 -4.28 17.41 -6.94
C ASP A 89 -3.01 16.60 -7.25
N ASP A 90 -2.46 16.77 -8.44
CA ASP A 90 -1.37 15.93 -8.96
C ASP A 90 -0.07 16.05 -8.16
N GLN A 91 0.23 17.23 -7.61
CA GLN A 91 1.40 17.42 -6.77
C GLN A 91 1.25 16.61 -5.47
N SER A 92 0.14 16.80 -4.75
CA SER A 92 -0.12 16.06 -3.51
C SER A 92 -0.20 14.54 -3.73
N LYS A 93 -0.66 14.09 -4.90
CA LYS A 93 -0.69 12.65 -5.25
C LYS A 93 0.72 12.06 -5.35
N ARG A 94 1.66 12.77 -5.99
CA ARG A 94 3.06 12.36 -6.06
C ARG A 94 3.72 12.35 -4.69
N GLU A 95 3.55 13.43 -3.92
CA GLU A 95 4.05 13.53 -2.55
C GLU A 95 3.49 12.41 -1.65
N ALA A 96 2.20 12.08 -1.78
CA ALA A 96 1.59 10.99 -1.04
C ALA A 96 2.22 9.63 -1.38
N LEU A 97 2.49 9.36 -2.66
CA LEU A 97 3.15 8.11 -3.07
C LEU A 97 4.59 8.06 -2.57
N ASP A 98 5.36 9.12 -2.77
CA ASP A 98 6.77 9.19 -2.38
C ASP A 98 6.94 8.99 -0.86
N ASP A 99 6.08 9.61 -0.05
CA ASP A 99 6.08 9.42 1.41
C ASP A 99 5.81 7.95 1.80
N LEU A 100 4.87 7.28 1.12
CA LEU A 100 4.61 5.86 1.40
C LEU A 100 5.77 4.96 0.97
N LEU A 101 6.46 5.31 -0.11
CA LEU A 101 7.64 4.57 -0.58
C LEU A 101 8.84 4.77 0.35
N LEU A 102 9.02 5.96 0.93
CA LEU A 102 10.02 6.20 1.97
C LEU A 102 9.77 5.32 3.20
N ILE A 103 8.51 5.25 3.66
CA ILE A 103 8.13 4.37 4.78
C ILE A 103 8.38 2.90 4.42
N ALA A 104 8.00 2.48 3.22
CA ALA A 104 8.22 1.12 2.73
C ALA A 104 9.71 0.76 2.73
N ASP A 105 10.57 1.66 2.24
CA ASP A 105 12.03 1.49 2.21
C ASP A 105 12.61 1.36 3.62
N SER A 106 12.30 2.30 4.53
CA SER A 106 12.76 2.22 5.92
C SER A 106 12.26 0.95 6.62
N PHE A 107 11.04 0.49 6.32
CA PHE A 107 10.55 -0.78 6.82
C PHE A 107 11.38 -1.96 6.29
N LEU A 108 11.63 -2.02 4.98
CA LEU A 108 12.43 -3.09 4.36
C LEU A 108 13.86 -3.12 4.93
N LYS A 109 14.46 -1.96 5.18
CA LYS A 109 15.78 -1.80 5.81
C LYS A 109 15.81 -2.05 7.31
N ARG A 110 14.64 -2.19 7.96
CA ARG A 110 14.49 -2.29 9.42
C ARG A 110 14.94 -1.05 10.19
N GLU A 111 14.83 0.11 9.56
CA GLU A 111 15.14 1.42 10.13
C GLU A 111 13.90 2.02 10.82
N TYR A 112 13.38 1.30 11.82
CA TYR A 112 12.20 1.73 12.58
C TYR A 112 12.26 1.24 14.03
N GLU A 113 11.57 1.95 14.90
CA GLU A 113 11.32 1.55 16.28
C GLU A 113 9.93 0.91 16.39
N GLU A 114 9.80 -0.13 17.20
CA GLU A 114 8.51 -0.77 17.47
C GLU A 114 8.16 -0.65 18.95
N GLU A 115 6.97 -0.10 19.24
CA GLU A 115 6.42 0.02 20.59
C GLU A 115 5.25 -0.97 20.76
N PHE A 116 5.34 -1.77 21.82
CA PHE A 116 4.31 -2.71 22.23
C PHE A 116 3.53 -2.13 23.41
N ARG A 117 2.20 -2.11 23.30
CA ARG A 117 1.31 -1.72 24.40
C ARG A 117 0.68 -2.94 25.01
N GLU A 118 0.88 -3.13 26.32
CA GLU A 118 0.33 -4.26 27.07
C GLU A 118 -0.68 -3.80 28.14
N ARG A 119 -1.73 -4.58 28.36
CA ARG A 119 -2.69 -4.39 29.45
C ARG A 119 -2.98 -5.74 30.11
N ARG A 120 -2.70 -5.85 31.41
CA ARG A 120 -2.88 -7.10 32.19
C ARG A 120 -2.15 -8.31 31.56
N GLY A 121 -0.90 -8.12 31.14
CA GLY A 121 -0.07 -9.17 30.52
C GLY A 121 -0.54 -9.60 29.12
N ARG A 122 -1.46 -8.84 28.50
CA ARG A 122 -1.91 -9.07 27.13
C ARG A 122 -1.47 -7.93 26.24
N LEU A 123 -0.86 -8.24 25.11
CA LEU A 123 -0.60 -7.27 24.06
C LEU A 123 -1.92 -6.68 23.57
N VAL A 124 -2.12 -5.38 23.73
CA VAL A 124 -3.32 -4.63 23.32
C VAL A 124 -3.07 -3.70 22.14
N GLY A 125 -1.82 -3.33 21.86
CA GLY A 125 -1.47 -2.52 20.71
C GLY A 125 -0.02 -2.71 20.29
N ARG A 126 0.26 -2.38 19.03
CA ARG A 126 1.59 -2.27 18.47
C ARG A 126 1.63 -1.01 17.59
N SER A 127 2.72 -0.28 17.64
CA SER A 127 3.00 0.86 16.76
C SER A 127 4.44 0.80 16.29
N ILE A 128 4.67 1.28 15.07
CA ILE A 128 6.02 1.51 14.54
C ILE A 128 6.23 3.01 14.35
N ARG A 129 7.45 3.47 14.62
CA ARG A 129 7.91 4.84 14.41
C ARG A 129 9.11 4.82 13.48
N PHE A 130 9.14 5.76 12.54
CA PHE A 130 10.25 5.95 11.61
C PHE A 130 11.02 7.22 11.98
N PRO A 131 12.03 7.15 12.88
CA PRO A 131 12.69 8.34 13.41
C PRO A 131 13.43 9.16 12.34
N ASN A 132 13.87 8.51 11.26
CA ASN A 132 14.54 9.16 10.13
C ASN A 132 13.57 9.85 9.14
N LEU A 133 12.26 9.69 9.33
CA LEU A 133 11.20 10.22 8.45
C LEU A 133 10.25 11.08 9.27
N ASN A 134 10.42 12.41 9.34
CA ASN A 134 9.50 13.41 9.94
C ASN A 134 8.53 12.85 11.01
N ASP A 135 9.06 12.13 11.99
CA ASP A 135 8.36 11.33 13.02
C ASP A 135 7.00 10.73 12.58
N LEU A 136 7.00 9.97 11.47
CA LEU A 136 5.81 9.25 11.00
C LEU A 136 5.60 7.99 11.83
N SER A 137 4.40 7.81 12.37
CA SER A 137 4.01 6.61 13.13
C SER A 137 2.85 5.88 12.45
N ILE A 138 2.92 4.55 12.42
CA ILE A 138 1.85 3.67 11.94
C ILE A 138 1.46 2.73 13.08
N SER A 139 0.15 2.59 13.32
CA SER A 139 -0.37 1.73 14.36
C SER A 139 -1.11 0.52 13.79
N THR A 140 -1.17 -0.55 14.57
CA THR A 140 -1.87 -1.78 14.18
C THR A 140 -3.38 -1.67 14.41
N PRO A 141 -4.21 -2.24 13.53
CA PRO A 141 -5.63 -1.97 13.44
C PRO A 141 -6.51 -2.71 14.46
N ARG A 142 -6.05 -3.00 15.68
CA ARG A 142 -7.03 -3.26 16.75
C ARG A 142 -7.91 -2.02 17.03
N GLY A 143 -7.47 -0.83 16.61
CA GLY A 143 -8.27 0.41 16.59
C GLY A 143 -8.85 0.81 15.21
N LEU A 144 -8.37 0.23 14.10
CA LEU A 144 -8.78 0.59 12.72
C LEU A 144 -9.65 -0.47 12.02
N GLY A 145 -9.81 -1.66 12.60
CA GLY A 145 -10.71 -2.70 12.07
C GLY A 145 -12.16 -2.22 11.87
N ALA A 146 -12.60 -1.21 12.62
CA ALA A 146 -13.93 -0.60 12.48
C ALA A 146 -14.07 0.39 11.31
N LEU A 147 -12.96 0.92 10.77
CA LEU A 147 -12.96 1.89 9.66
C LEU A 147 -12.73 1.21 8.30
N ALA A 148 -11.84 0.22 8.23
CA ALA A 148 -11.64 -0.58 7.02
C ALA A 148 -12.89 -1.41 6.66
N GLN A 149 -13.65 -1.91 7.66
CA GLN A 149 -14.95 -2.54 7.43
C GLN A 149 -15.99 -1.60 6.80
N ARG A 150 -15.87 -0.29 7.03
CA ARG A 150 -16.77 0.74 6.47
C ARG A 150 -16.40 1.17 5.06
N LEU A 151 -15.10 1.24 4.75
CA LEU A 151 -14.61 1.70 3.45
C LEU A 151 -14.69 0.62 2.35
N PHE A 152 -14.63 -0.66 2.72
CA PHE A 152 -14.63 -1.76 1.73
C PHE A 152 -15.90 -2.62 1.70
N GLY A 153 -16.96 -2.28 2.45
CA GLY A 153 -18.27 -2.96 2.33
C GLY A 153 -18.29 -4.47 2.66
N TYR A 154 -17.18 -5.06 3.10
CA TYR A 154 -17.11 -6.49 3.43
C TYR A 154 -17.71 -6.75 4.81
N THR A 155 -18.96 -7.19 4.82
CA THR A 155 -19.59 -7.81 5.99
C THR A 155 -19.10 -9.25 6.10
N THR A 156 -17.96 -9.47 6.76
CA THR A 156 -17.59 -10.83 7.14
C THR A 156 -18.47 -11.25 8.31
N ARG A 157 -19.53 -12.01 8.01
CA ARG A 157 -20.24 -12.82 9.01
C ARG A 157 -19.20 -13.74 9.66
N LEU A 158 -18.86 -13.44 10.91
CA LEU A 158 -18.16 -14.37 11.79
C LEU A 158 -19.11 -15.52 12.10
N THR A 159 -19.15 -16.54 11.24
CA THR A 159 -19.62 -17.86 11.65
C THR A 159 -18.59 -18.43 12.60
N LYS A 160 -18.96 -18.48 13.88
CA LYS A 160 -18.30 -19.29 14.89
C LYS A 160 -18.40 -20.77 14.45
N PRO A 161 -17.31 -21.54 14.39
CA PRO A 161 -17.45 -22.99 14.34
C PRO A 161 -17.90 -23.49 15.72
N GLU A 162 -18.89 -24.39 15.72
CA GLU A 162 -19.23 -25.24 16.87
C GLU A 162 -18.13 -26.26 17.16
#